data_AF-A0A9P7ATL0-F1
#
_entry.id   AF-A0A9P7ATL0-F1
#
_cell.length_a   1.000
_cell.length_b   1.000
_cell.length_c   1.000
_cell.angle_alpha   90.00
_cell.angle_beta   90.00
_cell.angle_gamma   90.00
#
_symmetry.space_group_name_H-M   'P 1'
#
loop_
_entity.id
_entity.type
_entity.pdbx_description
1 polymer ?
#
loop_
_entity_poly.entity_id
_entity_poly.type
_entity_poly.pdbx_seq_one_letter_code
_entity_poly.pdbx_strand_id
1 'polypeptide(L)' 'MVIRWVTDNCGPRFLHYHISKSMHESFGARLCNYETNHLSGFAIVMAESPSETRMHLKGLSTSWLNV' A
#
# COMPACT_ATOMS: atom_id res chain seq x y z
N MET A 1 -0.67 6.50 17.34
CA MET A 1 0.22 7.46 16.65
C MET A 1 -0.64 8.42 15.85
N VAL A 2 -0.26 9.70 15.77
CA VAL A 2 -0.91 10.69 14.90
C VAL A 2 0.12 11.15 13.89
N ILE A 3 -0.21 11.07 12.60
CA ILE A 3 0.67 11.48 11.49
C ILE A 3 0.03 12.67 10.78
N ARG A 4 0.86 13.63 10.34
CA ARG A 4 0.47 14.69 9.41
C ARG A 4 1.41 14.65 8.21
N TRP A 5 0.89 14.96 7.03
CA TRP A 5 1.68 15.10 5.81
C TRP A 5 1.09 16.24 4.95
N VAL A 6 1.89 16.77 4.02
CA VAL A 6 1.49 17.79 3.03
C VAL A 6 1.32 17.12 1.66
N THR A 7 0.17 17.31 1.01
CA THR A 7 -0.11 16.69 -0.29
C THR A 7 0.63 17.40 -1.45
N ASP A 8 1.95 17.25 -1.50
CA ASP A 8 2.85 17.86 -2.48
C ASP A 8 3.40 16.88 -3.54
N ASN A 9 2.99 15.62 -3.50
CA ASN A 9 3.49 14.55 -4.36
C ASN A 9 2.38 13.63 -4.86
N CYS A 10 1.72 14.08 -5.93
CA CYS A 10 0.59 13.39 -6.55
C CYS A 10 0.89 11.92 -6.91
N GLY A 11 -0.13 11.07 -6.73
CA GLY A 11 -0.09 9.65 -7.10
C GLY A 11 -0.62 8.73 -6.00
N PRO A 12 -0.83 7.45 -6.32
CA PRO A 12 -1.21 6.45 -5.33
C PRO A 12 -0.05 6.17 -4.37
N ARG A 13 -0.32 6.18 -3.06
CA ARG A 13 0.64 5.90 -2.00
C ARG A 13 0.08 4.88 -1.02
N PHE A 14 0.89 3.90 -0.63
CA PHE A 14 0.54 2.96 0.43
C PHE A 14 0.91 3.52 1.79
N LEU A 15 -0.06 3.59 2.70
CA LEU A 15 0.18 3.66 4.12
C LEU A 15 -0.13 2.30 4.71
N HIS A 16 0.89 1.56 5.09
CA HIS A 16 0.72 0.20 5.59
C HIS A 16 1.59 -0.03 6.81
N TYR A 17 1.18 -1.00 7.62
CA TYR A 17 2.02 -1.48 8.70
C TYR A 17 3.14 -2.36 8.13
N HIS A 18 4.39 -2.11 8.54
CA HIS A 18 5.56 -2.86 8.09
C HIS A 18 6.07 -3.75 9.23
N ILE A 19 5.72 -5.04 9.19
CA ILE A 19 6.24 -6.06 10.12
C ILE A 19 7.29 -6.87 9.38
N SER A 20 8.47 -7.06 9.98
CA SER A 20 9.42 -8.04 9.46
C SER A 20 8.88 -9.46 9.64
N LYS A 21 9.19 -10.36 8.70
CA LYS A 21 8.82 -11.79 8.81
C LYS A 21 9.19 -12.40 10.17
N SER A 22 10.36 -12.01 10.71
CA SER A 22 10.85 -12.47 12.02
C SER A 22 9.98 -12.05 13.22
N MET A 23 9.34 -10.87 13.16
CA MET A 23 8.45 -10.39 14.23
C MET A 23 7.04 -10.98 14.12
N HIS A 24 6.61 -11.38 12.92
CA HIS A 24 5.33 -12.05 12.69
C HIS A 24 5.23 -13.39 13.43
N GLU A 25 6.30 -14.18 13.39
CA GLU A 25 6.38 -15.50 14.03
C GLU A 25 6.35 -15.42 15.57
N SER A 26 6.85 -14.32 16.15
CA SER A 26 6.92 -14.14 17.62
C SER A 26 5.66 -13.50 18.23
N PHE A 27 4.77 -12.88 17.42
CA PHE A 27 3.62 -12.10 17.91
C PHE A 27 2.25 -12.57 17.35
N GLY A 28 2.21 -13.49 16.37
CA GLY A 28 1.09 -13.59 15.43
C GLY A 28 0.22 -14.85 15.43
N ALA A 29 0.22 -15.73 16.44
CA ALA A 29 -0.58 -16.97 16.40
C ALA A 29 -2.06 -16.84 16.87
N ARG A 30 -2.64 -15.64 16.98
CA ARG A 30 -4.02 -15.48 17.53
C ARG A 30 -5.01 -14.65 16.71
N LEU A 31 -4.62 -14.12 15.55
CA LEU A 31 -5.52 -13.30 14.73
C LEU A 31 -5.68 -13.77 13.27
N CYS A 32 -4.89 -14.74 12.81
CA CYS A 32 -5.00 -15.25 11.44
C CYS A 32 -5.40 -16.72 11.47
N ASN A 33 -6.64 -17.02 11.07
CA ASN A 33 -6.98 -18.35 10.60
C ASN A 33 -6.23 -18.59 9.28
N TYR A 34 -5.31 -19.54 9.36
CA TYR A 34 -4.95 -20.58 8.38
C TYR A 34 -5.14 -20.29 6.88
N GLU A 35 -4.07 -20.57 6.12
CA GLU A 35 -3.98 -20.68 4.66
C GLU A 35 -4.07 -19.38 3.86
N THR A 36 -3.02 -18.56 3.94
CA THR A 36 -2.35 -17.98 2.77
C THR A 36 -1.02 -17.41 3.23
N ASN A 37 0.03 -17.58 2.44
CA ASN A 37 1.36 -16.99 2.62
C ASN A 37 1.37 -15.44 2.51
N HIS A 38 0.24 -14.78 2.78
CA HIS A 38 0.10 -13.35 2.70
C HIS A 38 0.21 -12.78 4.10
N LEU A 39 1.27 -12.01 4.31
CA LEU A 39 1.42 -11.05 5.39
C LEU A 39 0.19 -10.13 5.37
N SER A 40 -0.91 -10.52 6.03
CA SER A 40 -2.14 -9.73 6.10
C SER A 40 -1.92 -8.55 7.05
N GLY A 41 -1.10 -7.61 6.60
CA GLY A 41 -0.94 -6.30 7.22
C GLY A 41 -2.11 -5.41 6.82
N PHE A 42 -2.55 -4.57 7.75
CA PHE A 42 -3.48 -3.49 7.45
C PHE A 42 -2.79 -2.47 6.52
N ALA A 43 -3.45 -2.14 5.40
CA ALA A 43 -2.97 -1.18 4.42
C ALA A 43 -4.11 -0.26 3.94
N ILE A 44 -3.77 1.00 3.70
CA ILE A 44 -4.64 2.02 3.11
C ILE A 44 -3.94 2.55 1.86
N VAL A 45 -4.70 2.74 0.78
CA VAL A 45 -4.24 3.46 -0.42
C VAL A 45 -4.74 4.88 -0.38
N MET A 46 -3.82 5.81 -0.56
CA MET A 46 -4.08 7.24 -0.56
C MET A 46 -3.97 7.73 -2.00
N ALA A 47 -5.04 8.31 -2.52
CA ALA A 47 -5.10 8.84 -3.88
C ALA A 47 -4.85 10.36 -3.85
N GLU A 48 -3.57 10.73 -3.81
CA GLU A 48 -3.17 12.13 -3.68
C GLU A 48 -3.27 12.87 -5.03
N SER A 49 -4.03 13.97 -5.06
CA SER A 49 -4.28 14.79 -6.25
C SER A 49 -4.53 13.98 -7.54
N PRO A 50 -5.64 13.22 -7.64
CA PRO A 50 -5.89 12.34 -8.80
C PRO A 50 -5.94 13.07 -10.14
N SER A 51 -6.42 14.32 -10.14
CA SER A 51 -6.44 15.20 -11.31
C SER A 51 -5.04 15.49 -11.83
N GLU A 52 -4.10 15.81 -10.93
CA GLU A 52 -2.70 16.09 -11.28
C GLU A 52 -1.94 14.81 -11.62
N THR A 53 -2.22 13.72 -10.93
CA THR A 53 -1.67 12.40 -11.23
C THR A 53 -1.93 12.04 -12.69
N ARG A 54 -3.15 12.28 -13.17
CA ARG A 54 -3.52 12.01 -14.57
C ARG A 54 -2.69 12.80 -15.58
N MET A 55 -2.25 14.02 -15.24
CA MET A 55 -1.38 14.83 -16.10
C MET A 55 0.05 14.28 -16.19
N HIS A 56 0.52 13.62 -15.12
CA HIS A 56 1.86 13.02 -15.06
C HIS A 56 1.92 11.60 -15.66
N LEU A 57 0.77 10.97 -15.88
CA LEU A 57 0.68 9.73 -16.64
C LEU A 57 0.94 10.05 -18.12
N LYS A 58 2.21 10.00 -18.54
CA LYS A 58 2.69 10.17 -19.93
C LYS A 58 2.23 9.03 -20.88
N GLY A 59 1.00 8.57 -20.73
CA GLY A 59 0.51 7.28 -21.20
C GLY A 59 0.90 6.17 -20.22
N LEU A 60 -0.06 5.33 -19.84
CA LEU A 60 0.27 4.06 -19.17
C LEU A 60 0.93 3.16 -20.19
N SER A 61 2.04 2.51 -19.82
CA SER A 61 2.64 1.49 -20.67
C SER A 61 1.61 0.40 -20.96
N THR A 62 1.58 -0.10 -22.20
CA THR A 62 0.68 -1.18 -22.63
C THR A 62 0.78 -2.42 -21.77
N SER A 63 1.93 -2.63 -21.11
CA SER A 63 2.13 -3.69 -20.11
C SER A 63 1.15 -3.62 -18.92
N TRP A 64 0.59 -2.45 -18.62
CA TRP A 64 -0.41 -2.26 -17.55
C TRP A 64 -1.84 -2.54 -18.00
N LEU A 65 -2.10 -2.63 -19.32
CA LEU A 65 -3.43 -2.87 -19.88
C LEU A 65 -3.71 -4.37 -20.14
N ASN A 66 -2.69 -5.22 -19.97
CA ASN A 66 -2.74 -6.65 -20.29
C ASN A 66 -2.82 -7.55 -19.04
N VAL A 67 -3.43 -7.07 -17.95
CA VAL A 67 -3.67 -7.85 -16.72
C VAL A 67 -5.12 -8.31 -16.69
#